data_AF-A0A257SMR9-F1
#
_entry.id   AF-A0A257SMR9-F1
#
_cell.length_a   1.000
_cell.length_b   1.000
_cell.length_c   1.000
_cell.angle_alpha   90.00
_cell.angle_beta   90.00
_cell.angle_gamma   90.00
#
_symmetry.space_group_name_H-M   'P 1'
#
loop_
_entity.id
_entity.type
_entity.pdbx_description
1 polymer ?
#
loop_
_entity_poly.entity_id
_entity_poly.type
_entity_poly.pdbx_seq_one_letter_code
_entity_poly.pdbx_strand_id
1 'polypeptide(L)'
;MGACLSVVYITKNAGQHFGRSLASVAHIADELLVVDSGSQDNTLMVARSAGARIIERSWPGFAAQRQFAVAAAENPWVLMMDADEILTETAAKTIRNTFLIGEPAGVAGYLLERRSFFHGKEICYGDWSHDRVLRLF
;
A
#
# COMPACT_ATOMS: atom_id res chain seq x y z
N MET A 1 -21.04 -11.60 -0.39
CA MET A 1 -19.64 -11.80 0.03
C MET A 1 -18.97 -10.43 -0.04
N GLY A 2 -18.12 -10.09 0.92
CA GLY A 2 -17.39 -8.81 0.89
C GLY A 2 -16.49 -8.72 -0.35
N ALA A 3 -16.10 -7.52 -0.73
CA ALA A 3 -15.15 -7.33 -1.82
C ALA A 3 -13.73 -7.67 -1.35
N CYS A 4 -12.96 -8.38 -2.16
CA CYS A 4 -11.57 -8.73 -1.84
C CYS A 4 -10.62 -7.58 -2.19
N LEU A 5 -9.59 -7.39 -1.38
CA LEU A 5 -8.63 -6.29 -1.48
C LEU A 5 -7.19 -6.79 -1.61
N SER A 6 -6.53 -6.41 -2.71
CA SER A 6 -5.08 -6.53 -2.86
C SER A 6 -4.39 -5.29 -2.33
N VAL A 7 -3.44 -5.45 -1.43
CA VAL A 7 -2.54 -4.37 -1.03
C VAL A 7 -1.20 -4.58 -1.75
N VAL A 8 -0.83 -3.60 -2.56
CA VAL A 8 0.31 -3.69 -3.47
C VAL A 8 1.40 -2.68 -3.08
N TYR A 9 2.65 -3.13 -3.16
CA TYR A 9 3.83 -2.34 -2.87
C TYR A 9 4.82 -2.41 -4.03
N ILE A 10 5.52 -1.30 -4.28
CA ILE A 10 6.78 -1.30 -5.02
C ILE A 10 7.92 -1.04 -4.04
N THR A 11 9.02 -1.77 -4.15
CA THR A 11 10.10 -1.70 -3.16
C THR A 11 11.48 -1.66 -3.80
N LYS A 12 12.40 -0.98 -3.10
CA LYS A 12 13.86 -1.04 -3.29
C LYS A 12 14.53 -0.54 -2.01
N ASN A 13 15.17 -1.44 -1.26
CA ASN A 13 15.87 -1.14 -0.01
C ASN A 13 15.00 -0.39 1.03
N ALA A 14 13.82 -0.95 1.34
CA ALA A 14 12.83 -0.36 2.25
C ALA A 14 12.75 -1.04 3.63
N GLY A 15 13.66 -1.98 3.95
CA GLY A 15 13.50 -2.91 5.05
C GLY A 15 13.40 -2.27 6.44
N GLN A 16 13.96 -1.07 6.62
CA GLN A 16 13.88 -0.29 7.86
C GLN A 16 12.43 0.08 8.26
N HIS A 17 11.59 0.44 7.29
CA HIS A 17 10.23 0.93 7.54
C HIS A 17 9.15 -0.08 7.15
N PHE A 18 9.48 -1.00 6.24
CA PHE A 18 8.50 -1.84 5.57
C PHE A 18 7.70 -2.76 6.52
N GLY A 19 8.34 -3.27 7.57
CA GLY A 19 7.64 -4.11 8.55
C GLY A 19 6.48 -3.40 9.24
N ARG A 20 6.62 -2.09 9.52
CA ARG A 20 5.54 -1.29 10.11
C ARG A 20 4.40 -1.04 9.12
N SER A 21 4.75 -0.82 7.85
CA SER A 21 3.76 -0.66 6.78
C SER A 21 2.94 -1.94 6.60
N LEU A 22 3.60 -3.09 6.43
CA LEU A 22 2.95 -4.39 6.28
C LEU A 22 2.04 -4.73 7.47
N ALA A 23 2.51 -4.48 8.69
CA ALA A 23 1.70 -4.70 9.89
C ALA A 23 0.43 -3.84 9.91
N SER A 24 0.48 -2.61 9.37
CA SER A 24 -0.67 -1.70 9.35
C SER A 24 -1.81 -2.12 8.43
N VAL A 25 -1.51 -2.96 7.42
CA VAL A 25 -2.49 -3.44 6.43
C VAL A 25 -2.85 -4.92 6.59
N ALA A 26 -2.15 -5.66 7.47
CA ALA A 26 -2.24 -7.11 7.58
C ALA A 26 -3.66 -7.65 7.85
N HIS A 27 -4.53 -6.87 8.49
CA HIS A 27 -5.90 -7.29 8.85
C HIS A 27 -6.98 -6.85 7.86
N ILE A 28 -6.59 -6.18 6.76
CA ILE A 28 -7.49 -5.73 5.69
C ILE A 28 -7.13 -6.30 4.32
N ALA A 29 -5.91 -6.82 4.16
CA ALA A 29 -5.41 -7.35 2.90
C ALA A 29 -5.83 -8.82 2.73
N ASP A 30 -6.55 -9.14 1.65
CA ASP A 30 -6.76 -10.52 1.21
C ASP A 30 -5.55 -11.03 0.39
N GLU A 31 -4.87 -10.11 -0.31
CA GLU A 31 -3.60 -10.35 -0.96
C GLU A 31 -2.58 -9.27 -0.55
N LEU A 32 -1.37 -9.69 -0.19
CA LEU A 32 -0.21 -8.81 -0.08
C LEU A 32 0.74 -9.07 -1.24
N LEU A 33 0.89 -8.10 -2.14
CA LEU A 33 1.78 -8.18 -3.29
C LEU A 33 2.93 -7.18 -3.17
N VAL A 34 4.15 -7.65 -3.37
CA VAL A 34 5.36 -6.82 -3.37
C VAL A 34 6.09 -6.99 -4.69
N VAL A 35 6.22 -5.89 -5.44
CA VAL A 35 7.08 -5.81 -6.63
C VAL A 35 8.42 -5.20 -6.23
N ASP A 36 9.44 -6.03 -6.11
CA ASP A 36 10.77 -5.62 -5.66
C ASP A 36 11.70 -5.30 -6.84
N SER A 37 12.50 -4.25 -6.68
CA SER A 37 13.35 -3.71 -7.74
C SER A 37 14.84 -4.04 -7.53
N GLY A 38 15.14 -5.18 -6.91
CA GLY A 38 16.49 -5.65 -6.61
C GLY A 38 17.01 -5.10 -5.28
N SER A 39 16.22 -5.23 -4.21
CA SER A 39 16.65 -4.89 -2.85
C SER A 39 17.83 -5.75 -2.41
N GLN A 40 18.79 -5.13 -1.74
CA GLN A 40 19.99 -5.77 -1.17
C GLN A 40 20.00 -5.75 0.36
N ASP A 41 19.04 -5.06 0.97
CA ASP A 41 18.81 -5.07 2.40
C ASP A 41 17.82 -6.21 2.80
N ASN A 42 17.25 -6.12 3.99
CA ASN A 42 16.32 -7.10 4.50
C ASN A 42 14.87 -6.96 3.99
N THR A 43 14.59 -6.11 2.97
CA THR A 43 13.24 -5.87 2.42
C THR A 43 12.51 -7.16 2.06
N LEU A 44 13.15 -8.04 1.27
CA LEU A 44 12.54 -9.29 0.81
C LEU A 44 12.27 -10.26 1.96
N MET A 45 13.17 -10.31 2.95
CA MET A 45 12.98 -11.15 4.14
C MET A 45 11.76 -10.68 4.96
N VAL A 46 11.62 -9.37 5.13
CA VAL A 46 10.47 -8.75 5.83
C VAL A 46 9.17 -9.04 5.09
N ALA A 47 9.13 -8.88 3.76
CA ALA A 47 7.96 -9.21 2.94
C ALA A 47 7.55 -10.68 3.05
N ARG A 48 8.51 -11.61 2.93
CA ARG A 48 8.25 -13.06 3.07
C ARG A 48 7.67 -13.41 4.43
N SER A 49 8.22 -12.80 5.48
CA SER A 49 7.75 -13.02 6.86
C SER A 49 6.32 -12.53 7.08
N ALA A 50 5.88 -11.54 6.31
CA ALA A 50 4.50 -11.05 6.31
C ALA A 50 3.54 -11.86 5.42
N GLY A 51 4.02 -12.94 4.78
CA GLY A 51 3.21 -13.76 3.87
C GLY A 51 2.95 -13.13 2.51
N ALA A 52 3.72 -12.12 2.12
CA ALA A 52 3.52 -11.45 0.84
C ALA A 52 3.95 -12.32 -0.35
N ARG A 53 3.18 -12.24 -1.44
CA ARG A 53 3.60 -12.69 -2.77
C ARG A 53 4.59 -11.70 -3.34
N ILE A 54 5.75 -12.18 -3.79
CA ILE A 54 6.85 -11.33 -4.24
C ILE A 54 7.10 -11.55 -5.72
N ILE A 55 7.21 -10.45 -6.46
CA ILE A 55 7.68 -10.44 -7.84
C ILE A 55 8.91 -9.56 -7.93
N GLU A 56 10.03 -10.12 -8.36
CA GLU A 56 11.24 -9.33 -8.63
C GLU A 56 11.19 -8.81 -10.07
N ARG A 57 11.36 -7.50 -10.25
CA ARG A 57 11.31 -6.84 -11.56
C ARG A 57 12.27 -5.65 -11.60
N SER A 58 13.12 -5.60 -12.62
CA SER A 58 14.01 -4.45 -12.89
C SER A 58 13.24 -3.13 -12.89
N TRP A 59 13.81 -2.05 -12.35
CA TRP A 59 13.14 -0.75 -12.21
C TRP A 59 13.01 0.02 -13.54
N PRO A 60 11.81 0.16 -14.13
CA PRO A 60 11.60 0.98 -15.33
C PRO A 60 11.18 2.43 -15.00
N GLY A 61 11.09 2.79 -13.72
CA GLY A 61 10.49 4.04 -13.24
C GLY A 61 9.16 3.82 -12.49
N PHE A 62 8.74 4.83 -11.73
CA PHE A 62 7.58 4.74 -10.82
C PHE A 62 6.29 4.34 -11.53
N ALA A 63 5.91 5.05 -12.60
CA ALA A 63 4.64 4.81 -13.28
C ALA A 63 4.53 3.37 -13.82
N ALA A 64 5.55 2.91 -14.54
CA ALA A 64 5.57 1.58 -15.12
C ALA A 64 5.76 0.46 -14.07
N GLN A 65 6.36 0.73 -12.91
CA GLN A 65 6.43 -0.24 -11.81
C GLN A 65 5.09 -0.35 -11.08
N ARG A 66 4.44 0.79 -10.79
CA ARG A 66 3.12 0.82 -10.15
C ARG A 66 2.05 0.18 -11.03
N GLN A 67 2.03 0.50 -12.32
CA GLN A 67 1.09 -0.10 -13.26
C GLN A 67 1.25 -1.63 -13.34
N PHE A 68 2.49 -2.12 -13.31
CA PHE A 68 2.75 -3.56 -13.27
C PHE A 68 2.25 -4.19 -11.97
N ALA A 69 2.50 -3.57 -10.82
CA ALA A 69 2.00 -4.05 -9.53
C ALA A 69 0.46 -4.13 -9.49
N VAL A 70 -0.23 -3.10 -9.99
CA VAL A 70 -1.69 -3.08 -10.12
C VAL A 70 -2.18 -4.19 -11.04
N ALA A 71 -1.58 -4.33 -12.23
CA ALA A 71 -1.99 -5.36 -13.20
C ALA A 71 -1.71 -6.79 -12.74
N ALA A 72 -0.75 -6.97 -11.82
CA ALA A 72 -0.41 -8.25 -11.25
C ALA A 72 -1.28 -8.63 -10.04
N ALA A 73 -2.05 -7.69 -9.47
CA ALA A 73 -2.96 -7.96 -8.36
C ALA A 73 -4.07 -8.94 -8.76
N GLU A 74 -4.47 -9.79 -7.82
CA GLU A 74 -5.44 -10.87 -8.06
C GLU A 74 -6.88 -10.48 -7.70
N ASN A 75 -7.07 -9.35 -7.01
CA ASN A 75 -8.38 -8.88 -6.57
C ASN A 75 -8.86 -7.64 -7.36
N PRO A 76 -10.18 -7.41 -7.41
CA PRO A 76 -10.76 -6.28 -8.13
C PRO A 76 -10.39 -4.92 -7.53
N TRP A 77 -10.16 -4.86 -6.22
CA TRP A 77 -9.74 -3.64 -5.53
C TRP A 77 -8.26 -3.70 -5.16
N VAL A 78 -7.57 -2.59 -5.38
CA VAL A 78 -6.15 -2.41 -5.14
C VAL A 78 -5.91 -1.23 -4.22
N LEU A 79 -5.23 -1.46 -3.10
CA LEU A 79 -4.63 -0.43 -2.25
C LEU A 79 -3.13 -0.33 -2.57
N MET A 80 -2.73 0.72 -3.28
CA MET A 80 -1.34 1.02 -3.65
C MET A 80 -0.62 1.80 -2.55
N MET A 81 0.23 1.14 -1.77
CA MET A 81 0.98 1.76 -0.67
C MET A 81 2.45 1.98 -1.03
N ASP A 82 3.04 3.07 -0.54
CA ASP A 82 4.50 3.18 -0.49
C ASP A 82 5.02 2.43 0.76
N ALA A 83 6.23 1.88 0.69
CA ALA A 83 6.76 0.97 1.72
C ALA A 83 7.06 1.64 3.08
N ASP A 84 7.13 2.97 3.10
CA ASP A 84 7.31 3.81 4.28
C ASP A 84 6.00 4.46 4.78
N GLU A 85 4.88 4.25 4.07
CA GLU A 85 3.57 4.68 4.52
C GLU A 85 2.97 3.72 5.54
N ILE A 86 2.30 4.26 6.55
CA ILE A 86 1.64 3.48 7.60
C ILE A 86 0.17 3.86 7.58
N LEU A 87 -0.70 2.87 7.38
CA LEU A 87 -2.12 3.07 7.46
C LEU A 87 -2.52 3.27 8.92
N THR A 88 -3.25 4.35 9.22
CA THR A 88 -3.76 4.54 10.58
C THR A 88 -4.83 3.51 10.90
N GLU A 89 -4.94 3.12 12.17
CA GLU A 89 -5.97 2.18 12.63
C GLU A 89 -7.39 2.63 12.23
N THR A 90 -7.67 3.93 12.29
CA THR A 90 -8.94 4.51 11.85
C THR A 90 -9.16 4.35 10.35
N ALA A 91 -8.14 4.57 9.53
CA ALA A 91 -8.23 4.38 8.09
C ALA A 91 -8.40 2.90 7.73
N ALA A 92 -7.65 2.01 8.36
CA ALA A 92 -7.78 0.56 8.16
C ALA A 92 -9.19 0.05 8.49
N LYS A 93 -9.74 0.48 9.65
CA LYS A 93 -11.13 0.19 10.02
C LYS A 93 -12.14 0.73 9.01
N THR A 94 -11.94 1.96 8.54
CA THR A 94 -12.81 2.57 7.53
C THR A 94 -12.81 1.76 6.24
N ILE A 95 -11.63 1.44 5.72
CA ILE A 95 -11.46 0.65 4.49
C ILE A 95 -12.12 -0.73 4.65
N ARG A 96 -11.83 -1.42 5.75
CA ARG A 96 -12.44 -2.72 6.03
C ARG A 96 -13.96 -2.63 6.03
N ASN A 97 -14.53 -1.68 6.76
CA ASN A 97 -15.98 -1.50 6.84
C ASN A 97 -16.62 -1.16 5.48
N THR A 98 -15.92 -0.39 4.64
CA THR A 98 -16.38 -0.06 3.29
C THR A 98 -16.55 -1.31 2.42
N PHE A 99 -15.64 -2.28 2.51
CA PHE A 99 -15.66 -3.49 1.68
C PHE A 99 -16.33 -4.71 2.32
N LEU A 100 -16.58 -4.70 3.63
CA LEU A 100 -17.26 -5.78 4.34
C LEU A 100 -18.67 -6.06 3.81
N ILE A 101 -19.40 -5.01 3.41
CA ILE A 101 -20.79 -5.10 2.93
C ILE A 101 -20.90 -5.38 1.43
N GLY A 102 -19.77 -5.45 0.72
CA GLY A 102 -19.69 -5.63 -0.72
C GLY A 102 -19.01 -4.46 -1.42
N GLU A 103 -18.97 -4.52 -2.74
CA GLU A 103 -18.40 -3.47 -3.58
C GLU A 103 -19.26 -2.20 -3.56
N PRO A 104 -18.69 -1.02 -3.28
CA PRO A 104 -19.40 0.25 -3.31
C PRO A 104 -19.89 0.59 -4.72
N ALA A 105 -21.20 0.57 -4.94
CA ALA A 105 -21.79 0.81 -6.26
C ALA A 105 -21.46 2.22 -6.80
N GLY A 106 -20.93 2.28 -8.01
CA GLY A 106 -20.65 3.54 -8.72
C GLY A 106 -19.40 4.29 -8.25
N VAL A 107 -18.52 3.65 -7.48
CA VAL A 107 -17.26 4.25 -7.00
C VAL A 107 -16.09 3.68 -7.79
N ALA A 108 -15.29 4.57 -8.40
CA ALA A 108 -14.10 4.20 -9.17
C ALA A 108 -12.80 4.23 -8.33
N GLY A 109 -12.86 4.73 -7.09
CA GLY A 109 -11.69 4.83 -6.21
C GLY A 109 -11.87 5.83 -5.08
N TYR A 110 -10.92 5.81 -4.15
CA TYR A 110 -10.87 6.61 -2.95
C TYR A 110 -9.54 7.34 -2.83
N LEU A 111 -9.63 8.63 -2.52
CA LEU A 111 -8.51 9.43 -2.07
C LEU A 111 -8.27 9.17 -0.59
N LEU A 112 -7.04 8.84 -0.22
CA LEU A 112 -6.62 8.77 1.17
C LEU A 112 -5.87 10.06 1.52
N GLU A 113 -6.15 10.60 2.70
CA GLU A 113 -5.36 11.70 3.26
C GLU A 113 -4.02 11.14 3.76
N ARG A 114 -2.94 11.75 3.29
CA ARG A 114 -1.57 11.44 3.71
C ARG A 114 -1.04 12.56 4.58
N ARG A 115 -0.45 12.15 5.71
CA ARG A 115 0.22 13.04 6.66
C ARG A 115 1.72 12.85 6.52
N SER A 116 2.42 13.91 6.15
CA SER A 116 3.86 13.86 5.93
C SER A 116 4.64 14.21 7.21
N PHE A 117 5.76 13.52 7.42
CA PHE A 117 6.65 13.76 8.55
C PHE A 117 8.04 14.13 8.07
N PHE A 118 8.62 15.18 8.63
CA PHE A 118 9.98 15.64 8.36
C PHE A 118 10.74 15.78 9.67
N HIS A 119 11.89 15.10 9.80
CA HIS A 119 12.68 15.05 11.05
C HIS A 119 11.85 14.71 12.30
N GLY A 120 10.91 13.77 12.16
CA GLY A 120 10.05 13.31 13.25
C GLY A 120 8.93 14.30 13.64
N LYS A 121 8.80 15.42 12.95
CA LYS A 121 7.70 16.37 13.12
C LYS A 121 6.75 16.28 11.94
N GLU A 122 5.46 16.31 12.25
CA GLU A 122 4.44 16.40 11.21
C GLU A 122 4.51 17.75 10.52
N ILE A 123 4.32 17.74 9.20
CA ILE A 123 4.07 18.93 8.41
C ILE A 123 2.58 19.22 8.52
N CYS A 124 2.19 20.32 9.17
CA CYS A 124 0.77 20.67 9.36
C CYS A 124 0.25 21.71 8.36
N TYR A 125 1.13 22.34 7.57
CA TYR A 125 0.77 23.41 6.64
C TYR A 125 1.42 23.22 5.26
N GLY A 126 0.81 23.83 4.24
CA GLY A 126 1.26 23.76 2.84
C GLY A 126 0.82 22.47 2.14
N ASP A 127 1.32 22.27 0.93
CA ASP A 127 0.83 21.21 0.03
C ASP A 127 1.10 19.78 0.53
N TRP A 128 1.95 19.60 1.53
CA TRP A 128 2.36 18.28 2.04
C TRP A 128 1.71 17.90 3.38
N SER A 129 0.84 18.73 3.94
CA SER A 129 0.33 18.47 5.29
C SER A 129 -0.77 17.43 5.37
N HIS A 130 -1.72 17.49 4.44
CA HIS A 130 -2.90 16.64 4.37
C HIS A 130 -3.25 16.35 2.90
N ASP A 131 -2.25 15.96 2.12
CA ASP A 131 -2.44 15.75 0.70
C ASP A 131 -3.33 14.53 0.45
N ARG A 132 -4.23 14.65 -0.53
CA ARG A 132 -5.19 13.59 -0.86
C ARG A 132 -4.72 12.85 -2.10
N VAL A 133 -4.32 11.60 -1.92
CA VAL A 133 -3.73 10.77 -2.97
C VAL A 133 -4.67 9.63 -3.31
N LEU A 134 -4.90 9.39 -4.60
CA LEU A 134 -5.62 8.21 -5.06
C LEU A 134 -4.78 6.97 -4.72
N ARG A 135 -5.27 6.18 -3.78
CA ARG A 135 -4.55 5.03 -3.23
C ARG A 135 -5.33 3.73 -3.36
N LEU A 136 -6.66 3.82 -3.37
CA LEU A 136 -7.55 2.66 -3.37
C LEU A 136 -8.49 2.76 -4.58
N PHE A 137 -8.50 1.78 -5.46
CA PHE A 137 -9.26 1.79 -6.71
C PHE A 137 -9.42 0.38 -7.28
#